data_AF-A0A3B7MQH0-F1
#
_entry.id   AF-A0A3B7MQH0-F1
#
_cell.length_a   1.000
_cell.length_b   1.000
_cell.length_c   1.000
_cell.angle_alpha   90.00
_cell.angle_beta   90.00
_cell.angle_gamma   90.00
#
_symmetry.space_group_name_H-M   'P 1'
#
loop_
_entity.id
_entity.type
_entity.pdbx_description
1 polymer ?
#
loop_
_entity_poly.entity_id
_entity_poly.type
_entity_poly.pdbx_seq_one_letter_code
_entity_poly.pdbx_strand_id
1 'polypeptide(L)' 'MGYAEDDPRDFLRRVVWSLSLGLVWLVSTIGIGTYAGLMVPENGLHTSNIIFYSWMAISLAGLIWVNLRIWKKKFPHG' A
#
# COMPACT_ATOMS: atom_id res chain seq x y z
N MET A 1 -6.47 -8.24 -35.69
CA MET A 1 -5.77 -7.52 -34.60
C MET A 1 -6.77 -7.45 -33.46
N GLY A 2 -6.78 -8.46 -32.59
CA GLY A 2 -7.80 -8.60 -31.56
C GLY A 2 -7.45 -7.69 -30.39
N TYR A 3 -8.34 -6.77 -30.05
CA TYR A 3 -8.35 -6.18 -28.72
C TYR A 3 -8.48 -7.36 -27.75
N ALA A 4 -7.42 -7.64 -27.00
CA ALA A 4 -7.57 -8.43 -25.79
C ALA A 4 -8.50 -7.59 -24.90
N GLU A 5 -9.80 -7.85 -25.00
CA GLU A 5 -10.79 -7.37 -24.05
C GLU A 5 -10.32 -7.91 -22.70
N ASP A 6 -9.61 -7.09 -21.92
CA ASP A 6 -9.44 -7.34 -20.50
C ASP A 6 -10.87 -7.54 -19.97
N ASP A 7 -11.20 -8.77 -19.57
CA ASP A 7 -12.51 -9.08 -19.00
C ASP A 7 -12.73 -8.02 -17.89
N PRO A 8 -13.80 -7.21 -17.96
CA PRO A 8 -14.03 -6.14 -16.99
C PRO A 8 -13.99 -6.66 -15.54
N ARG A 9 -14.28 -7.94 -15.33
CA ARG A 9 -14.14 -8.62 -14.02
C ARG A 9 -12.70 -8.68 -13.53
N ASP A 10 -11.73 -8.96 -14.41
CA ASP A 10 -10.31 -9.03 -14.07
C ASP A 10 -9.73 -7.66 -13.74
N PHE A 11 -10.14 -6.62 -14.50
CA PHE A 11 -9.77 -5.25 -14.18
C PHE A 11 -10.33 -4.82 -12.82
N LEU A 12 -11.64 -5.01 -12.59
CA LEU A 12 -12.29 -4.69 -11.32
C LEU A 12 -11.67 -5.45 -10.16
N ARG A 13 -11.42 -6.75 -10.31
CA ARG A 13 -10.75 -7.57 -9.29
C ARG A 13 -9.39 -6.98 -8.91
N ARG A 14 -8.60 -6.52 -9.87
CA ARG A 14 -7.29 -5.91 -9.63
C ARG A 14 -7.40 -4.58 -8.88
N VAL A 15 -8.33 -3.72 -9.28
CA VAL A 15 -8.62 -2.45 -8.59
C VAL A 15 -9.05 -2.71 -7.15
N VAL A 16 -9.99 -3.65 -6.94
CA VAL A 16 -10.45 -4.04 -5.60
C VAL A 16 -9.30 -4.56 -4.74
N TRP A 17 -8.43 -5.42 -5.29
CA TRP A 17 -7.25 -5.91 -4.55
C TRP A 17 -6.26 -4.80 -4.20
N SER A 18 -5.97 -3.91 -5.15
CA SER A 18 -5.11 -2.74 -4.92
C SER A 18 -5.65 -1.82 -3.83
N LEU A 19 -6.95 -1.50 -3.89
CA LEU A 19 -7.63 -0.67 -2.90
C LEU A 19 -7.71 -1.36 -1.54
N SER A 20 -8.06 -2.64 -1.51
CA SER A 20 -8.16 -3.41 -0.26
C SER A 20 -6.81 -3.51 0.45
N LEU A 21 -5.73 -3.76 -0.30
CA LEU A 21 -4.38 -3.76 0.26
C LEU A 21 -3.99 -2.38 0.82
N GLY A 22 -4.30 -1.31 0.08
CA GLY A 22 -4.07 0.06 0.55
C GLY A 22 -4.84 0.38 1.83
N LEU A 23 -6.12 -0.02 1.91
CA LEU A 23 -6.97 0.18 3.09
C LEU A 23 -6.48 -0.64 4.29
N VAL A 24 -6.13 -1.91 4.11
CA VAL A 24 -5.57 -2.76 5.18
C VAL A 24 -4.28 -2.16 5.71
N TRP A 25 -3.41 -1.68 4.83
CA TRP A 25 -2.18 -0.99 5.22
C TRP A 25 -2.46 0.31 5.99
N LEU A 26 -3.43 1.11 5.52
CA LEU A 26 -3.80 2.37 6.16
C LEU A 26 -4.41 2.17 7.55
N VAL A 27 -5.33 1.21 7.70
CA VAL A 27 -5.94 0.87 9.00
C VAL A 27 -4.88 0.31 9.94
N SER A 28 -3.97 -0.52 9.45
CA SER A 28 -2.89 -1.09 10.27
C SER A 28 -1.90 -0.02 10.74
N THR A 29 -1.47 0.87 9.85
CA THR A 29 -0.54 1.96 10.18
C THR A 29 -1.16 2.96 11.14
N ILE A 30 -2.44 3.33 10.92
CA ILE A 30 -3.19 4.20 11.83
C ILE A 30 -3.37 3.51 13.18
N GLY A 31 -3.84 2.26 13.21
CA GLY A 31 -4.09 1.51 14.44
C GLY A 31 -2.83 1.37 15.29
N ILE A 32 -1.69 1.00 14.68
CA ILE A 32 -0.40 0.92 15.37
C ILE A 32 0.04 2.30 15.85
N GLY A 33 -0.06 3.33 15.01
CA GLY A 33 0.36 4.69 15.34
C GLY A 33 -0.44 5.31 16.49
N THR A 34 -1.75 5.06 16.53
CA THR A 34 -2.63 5.53 17.61
C THR A 34 -2.43 4.71 18.88
N TYR A 35 -2.37 3.38 18.79
CA TYR A 35 -2.17 2.51 19.96
C TYR A 35 -0.84 2.78 20.67
N ALA A 36 0.23 2.99 19.91
CA ALA A 36 1.55 3.26 20.46
C ALA A 36 1.77 4.74 20.84
N GLY A 37 0.80 5.63 20.59
CA GLY A 37 0.94 7.07 20.84
C GLY A 37 2.01 7.75 19.97
N LEU A 38 2.36 7.16 18.82
CA LEU A 38 3.45 7.62 17.96
C LEU A 38 2.99 8.58 16.85
N MET A 39 1.69 8.85 16.75
CA MET A 39 1.13 9.79 15.77
C MET A 39 1.51 11.24 16.05
N VAL A 40 1.51 11.65 17.33
CA VAL A 40 1.80 13.02 17.75
C VAL A 40 2.97 12.98 18.73
N PRO A 41 4.13 13.57 18.40
CA PRO A 41 5.24 13.66 19.34
C PRO A 41 4.92 14.69 20.43
N GLU A 42 4.41 14.24 21.58
CA GLU A 42 4.00 15.11 22.69
C GLU A 42 5.18 15.73 23.46
N ASN A 43 6.33 15.04 23.55
CA ASN A 43 7.52 15.49 24.30
C ASN A 43 8.81 15.53 23.45
N GLY A 44 8.68 15.64 22.13
CA GLY A 44 9.81 15.64 21.18
C GLY A 44 9.92 14.35 20.35
N LEU A 45 10.87 14.33 19.41
CA LEU A 45 11.11 13.17 18.54
C LEU A 45 11.83 12.06 19.30
N HIS A 46 11.08 11.05 19.74
CA HIS A 46 11.65 9.83 20.31
C HIS A 46 12.12 8.84 19.23
N THR A 47 13.06 7.98 19.60
CA THR A 47 13.57 6.89 18.75
C THR A 47 12.43 6.01 18.19
N SER A 48 11.37 5.79 18.97
CA SER A 48 10.17 5.06 18.55
C SER A 48 9.46 5.71 17.37
N ASN A 49 9.31 7.04 17.37
CA ASN A 49 8.70 7.79 16.26
C ASN A 49 9.56 7.66 15.00
N ILE A 50 10.89 7.77 15.10
CA ILE A 50 11.80 7.65 13.95
C ILE A 50 11.70 6.26 13.32
N ILE A 51 11.72 5.21 14.15
CA ILE A 51 11.55 3.83 13.68
C ILE A 51 10.18 3.65 13.03
N PHE A 52 9.12 4.16 13.66
CA PHE A 52 7.75 4.06 13.15
C PHE A 52 7.58 4.75 11.81
N TYR A 53 8.06 6.00 11.65
CA TYR A 53 7.97 6.72 10.38
C TYR A 53 8.84 6.11 9.30
N SER A 54 10.03 5.61 9.65
CA SER A 54 10.91 4.91 8.69
C SER A 54 10.25 3.62 8.20
N TRP A 55 9.67 2.83 9.12
CA TRP A 55 8.93 1.62 8.78
C TRP A 55 7.66 1.94 7.96
N MET A 56 6.95 3.01 8.30
CA MET A 56 5.78 3.46 7.54
C MET A 56 6.16 3.85 6.11
N ALA A 57 7.25 4.60 5.93
CA ALA A 57 7.75 4.97 4.60
C ALA A 57 8.20 3.75 3.77
N ILE A 58 8.95 2.82 4.38
CA ILE A 58 9.41 1.60 3.72
C ILE A 58 8.23 0.71 3.34
N SER A 59 7.26 0.53 4.24
CA SER A 59 6.08 -0.29 3.97
C SER A 59 5.19 0.32 2.90
N LEU A 60 5.06 1.65 2.85
CA LEU A 60 4.38 2.36 1.75
C LEU A 60 5.08 2.12 0.41
N ALA A 61 6.40 2.29 0.36
CA ALA A 61 7.19 2.02 -0.85
C ALA A 61 7.03 0.57 -1.31
N GLY A 62 7.04 -0.38 -0.38
CA GLY A 62 6.76 -1.80 -0.65
C GLY A 62 5.35 -2.03 -1.20
N LEU A 63 4.33 -1.38 -0.64
CA LEU A 63 2.95 -1.48 -1.10
C LEU A 63 2.78 -0.92 -2.52
N ILE A 64 3.40 0.22 -2.81
CA ILE A 64 3.43 0.79 -4.15
C ILE A 64 4.13 -0.17 -5.11
N TRP A 65 5.27 -0.73 -4.71
CA TRP A 65 6.00 -1.70 -5.54
C TRP A 65 5.19 -2.98 -5.83
N VAL A 66 4.50 -3.53 -4.83
CA VAL A 66 3.61 -4.69 -5.00
C VAL A 66 2.48 -4.35 -5.97
N ASN A 67 1.85 -3.19 -5.82
CA ASN A 67 0.83 -2.72 -6.76
C ASN A 67 1.40 -2.56 -8.17
N LEU A 68 2.54 -1.91 -8.34
CA LEU A 68 3.20 -1.79 -9.64
C LEU A 68 3.57 -3.15 -10.25
N ARG A 69 3.95 -4.13 -9.43
CA ARG A 69 4.27 -5.49 -9.89
C ARG A 69 3.03 -6.27 -10.31
N ILE A 70 1.94 -6.17 -9.54
CA ILE A 70 0.63 -6.69 -9.92
C ILE A 70 0.28 -6.10 -11.28
N TRP A 71 0.36 -4.77 -11.38
CA TRP A 71 0.50 -3.88 -12.54
C TRP A 71 1.15 -4.49 -13.79
N LYS A 72 2.46 -4.71 -13.69
CA LYS A 72 3.34 -5.08 -14.80
C LYS A 72 3.19 -6.53 -15.25
N LYS A 73 2.88 -7.47 -14.36
CA LYS A 73 2.85 -8.92 -14.69
C LYS A 73 1.83 -9.33 -15.76
N LYS A 74 0.84 -8.50 -16.05
CA LYS A 74 -0.25 -8.79 -16.99
C LYS A 74 -0.30 -7.84 -18.19
N PHE A 75 0.73 -7.02 -18.39
CA PHE A 75 1.01 -6.41 -19.69
C PHE A 75 2.06 -7.25 -20.41
N PRO A 76 1.74 -8.41 -21.00
CA PRO A 76 2.50 -8.84 -22.15
C PRO A 76 2.33 -7.71 -23.17
N HIS A 77 3.43 -7.09 -23.58
CA HIS A 77 3.43 -6.33 -24.81
C HIS A 77 3.00 -7.34 -25.90
N GLY A 78 1.75 -7.20 -26.35
CA GLY A 78 1.32 -7.74 -27.63
C GLY A 78 1.86 -6.85 -28.74
#